data_AF-A0A7X3P533-F1
#
_entry.id   AF-A0A7X3P533-F1
#
_cell.length_a   1.000
_cell.length_b   1.000
_cell.length_c   1.000
_cell.angle_alpha   90.00
_cell.angle_beta   90.00
_cell.angle_gamma   90.00
#
_symmetry.space_group_name_H-M   'P 1'
#
loop_
_entity.id
_entity.type
_entity.pdbx_description
1 polymer ?
#
loop_
_entity_poly.entity_id
_entity_poly.type
_entity_poly.pdbx_seq_one_letter_code
_entity_poly.pdbx_strand_id
1 'polypeptide(L)'
;MGPSTAARRTTTTRTGSPAHSPAHSTMARSSAASVQARQPSTPITRKNRQRGKRMKLQKRWIGRLSAVQDQAHRVLADDSLEQGKTSTLFTCRTLAPRCNTLGSLSSCTLRPAPSWLRVLSLATFKAICTLACLAALFLAAPLEAQEAGSHLSSDPRINHAGTLIQADRFTEALSILRPLASSDHPDQVDVLFLVGLAALGAAQSPETPESERKGYLDEAIAAFHKILVGRPELARVRLELARAFYVKGDDGLSQKHFEQVLAGNPHPAVAGNIRRFLAVIRRRRRWKGYFGATLAPDGNINAASDAKTVDLWGFPFTPDQGPRSGVGVVLWGGGEYEHPLSGTVRLRAGGHLSRTEYEGRDFDQTFLAAHLGPRWFLGNGTEISLLSSARRHWVGGDGEWRGIGSRLETSHRLSRRFLVYTQASYHQRSYDEDIDLDGPYSSLRLSARWQATPTASLEARVGATQSRTEQERYRNAGQSVGLGASVDLPHGFTMGVDAESLWTAYEGNGYPLVSSGQSRRDRTRILSISLLNRGFTVQGFSPKLVLTRTIRTSNAQLQDYRRTRTELRFVRQL
;
A
#
# COMPACT_ATOMS: atom_id res chain seq x y z
N MET A 1 43.08 6.18 -36.41
CA MET A 1 44.17 5.55 -37.18
C MET A 1 45.22 5.06 -36.19
N GLY A 2 45.66 3.80 -36.29
CA GLY A 2 46.93 3.34 -35.69
C GLY A 2 48.10 3.59 -36.68
N PRO A 3 49.25 2.88 -36.62
CA PRO A 3 49.55 1.64 -35.87
C PRO A 3 50.88 1.68 -35.05
N SER A 4 51.08 0.86 -34.01
CA SER A 4 51.77 -0.47 -33.94
C SER A 4 53.30 -0.52 -34.17
N THR A 5 54.03 -1.07 -33.18
CA THR A 5 55.16 -2.00 -33.43
C THR A 5 55.47 -2.95 -32.25
N ALA A 6 55.60 -4.24 -32.61
CA ALA A 6 56.29 -5.42 -32.06
C ALA A 6 57.05 -5.34 -30.70
N ALA A 7 57.01 -6.29 -29.76
CA ALA A 7 56.91 -7.78 -29.74
C ALA A 7 58.24 -8.56 -29.84
N ARG A 8 58.59 -9.32 -28.78
CA ARG A 8 59.42 -10.54 -28.85
C ARG A 8 59.19 -11.50 -27.67
N ARG A 9 59.19 -12.81 -27.94
CA ARG A 9 59.16 -13.93 -26.97
C ARG A 9 60.53 -14.62 -26.94
N THR A 10 60.83 -15.33 -25.85
CA THR A 10 61.64 -16.57 -25.87
C THR A 10 61.33 -17.45 -24.65
N THR A 11 61.60 -18.76 -24.75
CA THR A 11 61.05 -19.81 -23.87
C THR A 11 62.01 -21.00 -23.75
N THR A 12 62.27 -21.53 -22.54
CA THR A 12 62.76 -22.91 -22.23
C THR A 12 62.78 -23.09 -20.69
N THR A 13 62.09 -24.02 -20.00
CA THR A 13 62.21 -25.50 -19.88
C THR A 13 63.52 -25.98 -19.20
N ARG A 14 63.59 -26.97 -18.28
CA ARG A 14 62.62 -27.96 -17.67
C ARG A 14 63.33 -28.75 -16.51
N THR A 15 62.58 -29.62 -15.82
CA THR A 15 62.95 -30.81 -14.97
C THR A 15 62.62 -30.66 -13.47
N GLY A 16 62.05 -31.66 -12.77
CA GLY A 16 61.71 -33.05 -13.18
C GLY A 16 60.59 -33.71 -12.32
N SER A 17 60.19 -34.91 -12.72
CA SER A 17 59.25 -35.86 -12.07
C SER A 17 59.96 -37.23 -12.01
N PRO A 18 59.47 -38.29 -11.31
CA PRO A 18 58.42 -39.16 -11.90
C PRO A 18 57.52 -40.02 -10.96
N ALA A 19 56.32 -40.36 -11.46
CA ALA A 19 55.64 -41.69 -11.51
C ALA A 19 55.22 -42.44 -10.21
N HIS A 20 54.21 -43.34 -10.18
CA HIS A 20 53.65 -44.22 -11.24
C HIS A 20 52.11 -44.46 -11.17
N SER A 21 51.49 -44.63 -12.36
CA SER A 21 50.22 -45.39 -12.61
C SER A 21 50.57 -46.80 -13.19
N PRO A 22 49.67 -47.69 -13.71
CA PRO A 22 48.47 -47.51 -14.58
C PRO A 22 47.20 -48.20 -13.98
N ALA A 23 46.13 -48.69 -14.64
CA ALA A 23 45.79 -48.94 -16.05
C ALA A 23 44.26 -48.89 -16.36
N HIS A 24 43.81 -49.51 -17.45
CA HIS A 24 42.44 -49.49 -18.02
C HIS A 24 41.91 -50.90 -18.41
N SER A 25 40.58 -51.05 -18.52
CA SER A 25 39.88 -51.93 -19.50
C SER A 25 38.34 -51.69 -19.47
N THR A 26 37.49 -52.46 -20.18
CA THR A 26 37.04 -52.16 -21.57
C THR A 26 35.54 -52.54 -21.78
N MET A 27 34.82 -51.78 -22.64
CA MET A 27 33.53 -52.04 -23.34
C MET A 27 32.48 -53.06 -22.82
N ALA A 28 31.20 -52.63 -22.81
CA ALA A 28 30.06 -53.42 -23.33
C ALA A 28 28.86 -52.52 -23.74
N ARG A 29 28.09 -52.92 -24.78
CA ARG A 29 26.77 -52.38 -25.16
C ARG A 29 25.71 -53.49 -24.99
N SER A 30 24.54 -53.21 -24.41
CA SER A 30 23.27 -53.80 -24.88
C SER A 30 22.02 -53.16 -24.23
N SER A 31 20.92 -53.24 -24.97
CA SER A 31 19.56 -52.74 -24.70
C SER A 31 18.72 -53.61 -23.76
N ALA A 32 17.83 -52.99 -22.95
CA ALA A 32 16.49 -53.47 -22.55
C ALA A 32 15.81 -52.37 -21.69
N ALA A 33 14.72 -51.72 -22.13
CA ALA A 33 13.32 -52.18 -22.08
C ALA A 33 12.64 -52.05 -20.69
N SER A 34 11.89 -50.95 -20.54
CA SER A 34 10.68 -50.74 -19.71
C SER A 34 10.24 -51.79 -18.68
N VAL A 35 10.17 -51.38 -17.40
CA VAL A 35 9.11 -51.82 -16.47
C VAL A 35 8.51 -50.60 -15.76
N GLN A 36 7.18 -50.46 -15.84
CA GLN A 36 6.43 -49.29 -15.39
C GLN A 36 5.83 -49.54 -14.00
N ALA A 37 6.56 -49.16 -12.94
CA ALA A 37 6.08 -49.29 -11.56
C ALA A 37 5.01 -48.23 -11.23
N ARG A 38 3.73 -48.59 -11.35
CA ARG A 38 2.61 -47.77 -10.84
C ARG A 38 2.63 -47.75 -9.31
N GLN A 39 3.00 -46.62 -8.70
CA GLN A 39 2.63 -46.35 -7.30
C GLN A 39 1.21 -45.77 -7.21
N PRO A 40 0.38 -46.20 -6.23
CA PRO A 40 -1.01 -45.76 -6.13
C PRO A 40 -1.12 -44.32 -5.60
N SER A 41 -1.83 -43.47 -6.34
CA SER A 41 -2.17 -42.11 -5.88
C SER A 41 -3.08 -42.17 -4.64
N THR A 42 -2.63 -41.65 -3.51
CA THR A 42 -3.45 -41.54 -2.29
C THR A 42 -4.71 -40.68 -2.51
N PRO A 43 -5.87 -41.03 -1.92
CA PRO A 43 -7.15 -40.36 -2.24
C PRO A 43 -7.20 -38.86 -1.92
N ILE A 44 -6.34 -38.39 -1.01
CA ILE A 44 -6.33 -37.03 -0.47
C ILE A 44 -5.86 -36.00 -1.52
N THR A 45 -4.84 -36.34 -2.31
CA THR A 45 -4.32 -35.44 -3.36
C THR A 45 -5.31 -35.24 -4.52
N ARG A 46 -6.15 -36.24 -4.82
CA ARG A 46 -7.21 -36.15 -5.84
C ARG A 46 -8.36 -35.22 -5.40
N LYS A 47 -8.74 -35.23 -4.10
CA LYS A 47 -9.73 -34.29 -3.53
C LYS A 47 -9.23 -32.83 -3.55
N ASN A 48 -7.97 -32.57 -3.21
CA ASN A 48 -7.44 -31.20 -3.26
C ASN A 48 -7.28 -30.69 -4.71
N ARG A 49 -6.91 -31.54 -5.68
CA ARG A 49 -6.87 -31.16 -7.10
C ARG A 49 -8.26 -30.88 -7.71
N GLN A 50 -9.35 -31.29 -7.03
CA GLN A 50 -10.72 -30.88 -7.36
C GLN A 50 -11.16 -29.57 -6.69
N ARG A 51 -10.52 -29.12 -5.60
CA ARG A 51 -10.94 -27.91 -4.85
C ARG A 51 -10.46 -26.60 -5.49
N GLY A 52 -9.21 -26.49 -5.93
CA GLY A 52 -8.78 -25.34 -6.75
C GLY A 52 -9.56 -25.21 -8.08
N LYS A 53 -9.99 -26.34 -8.66
CA LYS A 53 -10.93 -26.35 -9.79
C LYS A 53 -12.31 -25.78 -9.44
N ARG A 54 -12.72 -25.71 -8.16
CA ARG A 54 -14.04 -25.22 -7.74
C ARG A 54 -14.19 -23.70 -7.76
N MET A 55 -13.13 -22.92 -7.58
CA MET A 55 -13.21 -21.46 -7.78
C MET A 55 -13.33 -21.11 -9.27
N LYS A 56 -12.57 -21.82 -10.13
CA LYS A 56 -12.77 -21.82 -11.59
C LYS A 56 -14.17 -22.32 -11.95
N LEU A 57 -14.75 -23.29 -11.22
CA LEU A 57 -16.17 -23.65 -11.37
C LEU A 57 -17.10 -22.53 -10.91
N GLN A 58 -16.84 -21.74 -9.86
CA GLN A 58 -17.76 -20.65 -9.49
C GLN A 58 -17.79 -19.55 -10.56
N LYS A 59 -16.62 -19.11 -11.07
CA LYS A 59 -16.55 -18.21 -12.25
C LYS A 59 -17.21 -18.84 -13.49
N ARG A 60 -16.93 -20.12 -13.79
CA ARG A 60 -17.57 -20.86 -14.90
C ARG A 60 -19.04 -21.20 -14.68
N TRP A 61 -19.55 -21.23 -13.46
CA TRP A 61 -20.94 -21.53 -13.12
C TRP A 61 -21.77 -20.26 -13.20
N ILE A 62 -21.23 -19.12 -12.77
CA ILE A 62 -21.74 -17.79 -13.13
C ILE A 62 -21.71 -17.62 -14.66
N GLY A 63 -20.62 -18.00 -15.34
CA GLY A 63 -20.53 -17.98 -16.82
C GLY A 63 -21.53 -18.93 -17.52
N ARG A 64 -21.76 -20.14 -16.99
CA ARG A 64 -22.77 -21.08 -17.49
C ARG A 64 -24.20 -20.63 -17.19
N LEU A 65 -24.45 -20.05 -16.01
CA LEU A 65 -25.72 -19.41 -15.70
C LEU A 65 -25.99 -18.27 -16.67
N SER A 66 -24.97 -17.48 -17.01
CA SER A 66 -25.11 -16.48 -18.07
C SER A 66 -25.43 -17.11 -19.41
N ALA A 67 -24.70 -18.15 -19.85
CA ALA A 67 -24.99 -18.82 -21.11
C ALA A 67 -26.41 -19.43 -21.16
N VAL A 68 -26.88 -20.00 -20.05
CA VAL A 68 -28.25 -20.50 -19.89
C VAL A 68 -29.27 -19.36 -19.90
N GLN A 69 -28.98 -18.24 -19.25
CA GLN A 69 -29.83 -17.05 -19.23
C GLN A 69 -29.87 -16.35 -20.61
N ASP A 70 -28.74 -16.27 -21.32
CA ASP A 70 -28.60 -15.76 -22.69
C ASP A 70 -29.29 -16.68 -23.71
N GLN A 71 -29.43 -17.98 -23.40
CA GLN A 71 -30.18 -18.95 -24.19
C GLN A 71 -31.68 -18.88 -23.87
N ALA A 72 -32.07 -18.75 -22.60
CA ALA A 72 -33.45 -18.54 -22.18
C ALA A 72 -34.02 -17.22 -22.72
N HIS A 73 -33.26 -16.12 -22.68
CA HIS A 73 -33.67 -14.85 -23.28
C HIS A 73 -33.78 -14.92 -24.81
N ARG A 74 -32.98 -15.76 -25.49
CA ARG A 74 -33.14 -16.00 -26.93
C ARG A 74 -34.36 -16.83 -27.26
N VAL A 75 -34.63 -17.90 -26.52
CA VAL A 75 -35.86 -18.71 -26.68
C VAL A 75 -37.11 -17.86 -26.42
N LEU A 76 -37.13 -17.04 -25.37
CA LEU A 76 -38.24 -16.13 -25.09
C LEU A 76 -38.38 -15.00 -26.14
N ALA A 77 -37.30 -14.62 -26.81
CA ALA A 77 -37.35 -13.67 -27.93
C ALA A 77 -37.89 -14.33 -29.22
N ASP A 78 -37.49 -15.56 -29.53
CA ASP A 78 -38.06 -16.34 -30.65
C ASP A 78 -39.55 -16.66 -30.43
N ASP A 79 -39.95 -17.07 -29.21
CA ASP A 79 -41.38 -17.26 -28.86
C ASP A 79 -42.19 -15.97 -29.09
N SER A 80 -41.62 -14.80 -28.79
CA SER A 80 -42.28 -13.51 -29.04
C SER A 80 -42.34 -13.11 -30.53
N LEU A 81 -41.48 -13.71 -31.37
CA LEU A 81 -41.51 -13.55 -32.83
C LEU A 81 -42.46 -14.55 -33.51
N GLU A 82 -42.62 -15.76 -32.98
CA GLU A 82 -43.62 -16.72 -33.46
C GLU A 82 -45.05 -16.31 -33.06
N GLN A 83 -45.26 -15.84 -31.82
CA GLN A 83 -46.57 -15.34 -31.38
C GLN A 83 -47.02 -14.05 -32.09
N GLY A 84 -46.11 -13.36 -32.78
CA GLY A 84 -46.40 -12.15 -33.56
C GLY A 84 -47.15 -12.37 -34.88
N LYS A 85 -47.48 -13.62 -35.27
CA LYS A 85 -48.10 -13.94 -36.58
C LYS A 85 -49.60 -14.24 -36.56
N THR A 86 -50.28 -14.19 -35.42
CA THR A 86 -51.72 -14.55 -35.31
C THR A 86 -52.56 -13.56 -34.50
N SER A 87 -52.67 -12.31 -34.98
CA SER A 87 -53.83 -11.45 -34.67
C SER A 87 -53.98 -10.27 -35.64
N THR A 88 -54.89 -10.41 -36.61
CA THR A 88 -55.38 -9.31 -37.46
C THR A 88 -56.66 -8.73 -36.83
N LEU A 89 -56.96 -7.45 -37.14
CA LEU A 89 -58.19 -6.71 -36.81
C LEU A 89 -58.32 -6.20 -35.36
N PHE A 90 -58.10 -4.90 -35.16
CA PHE A 90 -59.21 -3.94 -35.12
C PHE A 90 -58.75 -2.50 -35.44
N THR A 91 -59.63 -1.73 -36.05
CA THR A 91 -59.38 -0.38 -36.61
C THR A 91 -59.60 0.74 -35.60
N CYS A 92 -58.82 1.83 -35.69
CA CYS A 92 -59.41 3.17 -35.86
C CYS A 92 -58.45 4.19 -36.51
N ARG A 93 -59.02 5.10 -37.31
CA ARG A 93 -58.37 6.29 -37.92
C ARG A 93 -58.20 7.38 -36.83
N THR A 94 -57.28 8.36 -36.91
CA THR A 94 -57.46 9.57 -37.76
C THR A 94 -56.22 10.49 -37.85
N LEU A 95 -56.10 11.14 -39.02
CA LEU A 95 -55.59 12.51 -39.27
C LEU A 95 -54.12 12.88 -38.96
N ALA A 96 -53.29 12.84 -40.02
CA ALA A 96 -52.37 13.94 -40.35
C ALA A 96 -53.14 14.99 -41.23
N PRO A 97 -52.63 16.21 -41.50
CA PRO A 97 -51.58 16.36 -42.53
C PRO A 97 -50.65 17.60 -42.46
N ARG A 98 -49.71 17.62 -43.42
CA ARG A 98 -48.95 18.75 -44.04
C ARG A 98 -47.54 19.10 -43.53
N CYS A 99 -46.58 18.81 -44.41
CA CYS A 99 -45.29 19.50 -44.50
C CYS A 99 -45.45 20.94 -45.01
N ASN A 100 -44.47 21.79 -44.69
CA ASN A 100 -44.00 22.82 -45.62
C ASN A 100 -42.49 23.07 -45.43
N THR A 101 -41.85 23.67 -46.42
CA THR A 101 -40.38 23.68 -46.63
C THR A 101 -39.67 24.97 -46.17
N LEU A 102 -38.32 24.94 -46.24
CA LEU A 102 -37.35 26.05 -46.17
C LEU A 102 -36.89 26.52 -44.77
N GLY A 103 -35.58 26.78 -44.65
CA GLY A 103 -34.94 27.41 -43.48
C GLY A 103 -33.57 26.82 -43.13
N SER A 104 -32.49 27.35 -43.71
CA SER A 104 -31.12 26.92 -43.41
C SER A 104 -30.47 27.71 -42.26
N LEU A 105 -29.49 27.06 -41.62
CA LEU A 105 -28.40 27.61 -40.80
C LEU A 105 -28.67 28.10 -39.36
N SER A 106 -27.69 27.75 -38.51
CA SER A 106 -27.31 28.42 -37.25
C SER A 106 -28.12 28.15 -35.97
N SER A 107 -27.84 27.03 -35.31
CA SER A 107 -27.66 27.01 -33.84
C SER A 107 -26.83 25.81 -33.37
N CYS A 108 -25.59 26.06 -32.92
CA CYS A 108 -24.84 25.08 -32.13
C CYS A 108 -25.47 24.96 -30.75
N THR A 109 -26.32 23.96 -30.55
CA THR A 109 -26.85 23.63 -29.22
C THR A 109 -25.78 22.91 -28.40
N LEU A 110 -25.41 23.49 -27.26
CA LEU A 110 -24.56 22.82 -26.27
C LEU A 110 -25.21 21.51 -25.83
N ARG A 111 -24.47 20.40 -25.92
CA ARG A 111 -24.89 19.14 -25.27
C ARG A 111 -25.07 19.40 -23.77
N PRO A 112 -26.19 18.99 -23.15
CA PRO A 112 -26.32 19.03 -21.70
C PRO A 112 -25.27 18.12 -21.06
N ALA A 113 -24.70 18.56 -19.94
CA ALA A 113 -23.71 17.78 -19.20
C ALA A 113 -24.30 16.43 -18.73
N PRO A 114 -23.56 15.31 -18.82
CA PRO A 114 -24.10 14.00 -18.46
C PRO A 114 -24.42 13.90 -16.96
N SER A 115 -25.44 13.13 -16.62
CA SER A 115 -26.18 13.13 -15.34
C SER A 115 -25.43 12.59 -14.10
N TRP A 116 -24.11 12.38 -14.18
CA TRP A 116 -23.28 11.77 -13.13
C TRP A 116 -23.02 12.65 -11.90
N LEU A 117 -23.44 13.92 -11.92
CA LEU A 117 -23.26 14.88 -10.82
C LEU A 117 -24.37 14.87 -9.75
N ARG A 118 -25.43 14.05 -9.89
CA ARG A 118 -26.62 14.09 -9.00
C ARG A 118 -26.84 12.84 -8.13
N VAL A 119 -25.81 12.30 -7.47
CA VAL A 119 -26.00 11.26 -6.42
C VAL A 119 -25.09 11.47 -5.19
N LEU A 120 -25.29 12.59 -4.48
CA LEU A 120 -24.84 12.75 -3.09
C LEU A 120 -26.04 13.16 -2.25
N SER A 121 -26.62 12.24 -1.47
CA SER A 121 -27.65 12.62 -0.50
C SER A 121 -26.98 13.32 0.69
N LEU A 122 -27.49 14.51 1.05
CA LEU A 122 -26.95 15.35 2.12
C LEU A 122 -26.83 14.61 3.47
N ALA A 123 -27.69 13.62 3.73
CA ALA A 123 -27.67 12.83 4.94
C ALA A 123 -26.34 12.06 5.15
N THR A 124 -25.80 11.43 4.11
CA THR A 124 -24.50 10.73 4.21
C THR A 124 -23.33 11.70 4.37
N PHE A 125 -23.40 12.90 3.78
CA PHE A 125 -22.36 13.91 3.94
C PHE A 125 -22.37 14.46 5.38
N LYS A 126 -23.55 14.81 5.91
CA LYS A 126 -23.70 15.28 7.31
C LYS A 126 -23.18 14.29 8.33
N ALA A 127 -23.50 12.99 8.21
CA ALA A 127 -23.04 11.97 9.16
C ALA A 127 -21.52 11.74 9.16
N ILE A 128 -20.87 11.88 8.00
CA ILE A 128 -19.41 11.78 7.89
C ILE A 128 -18.74 13.04 8.44
N CYS A 129 -19.29 14.22 8.16
CA CYS A 129 -18.81 15.48 8.74
C CYS A 129 -18.99 15.54 10.26
N THR A 130 -20.09 15.05 10.84
CA THR A 130 -20.26 15.06 12.30
C THR A 130 -19.31 14.09 13.02
N LEU A 131 -19.02 12.91 12.45
CA LEU A 131 -18.00 12.00 12.99
C LEU A 131 -16.58 12.58 12.87
N ALA A 132 -16.25 13.23 11.75
CA ALA A 132 -14.97 13.92 11.59
C ALA A 132 -14.84 15.12 12.54
N CYS A 133 -15.91 15.89 12.76
CA CYS A 133 -15.93 16.98 13.74
C CYS A 133 -15.85 16.47 15.19
N LEU A 134 -16.49 15.34 15.53
CA LEU A 134 -16.36 14.73 16.86
C LEU A 134 -14.93 14.24 17.14
N ALA A 135 -14.26 13.66 16.15
CA ALA A 135 -12.83 13.32 16.26
C ALA A 135 -11.95 14.59 16.39
N ALA A 136 -12.29 15.68 15.70
CA ALA A 136 -11.58 16.96 15.81
C ALA A 136 -11.85 17.70 17.14
N LEU A 137 -13.04 17.54 17.74
CA LEU A 137 -13.42 18.16 19.00
C LEU A 137 -12.65 17.58 20.20
N PHE A 138 -12.30 16.30 20.17
CA PHE A 138 -11.37 15.70 21.15
C PHE A 138 -9.89 16.07 20.91
N LEU A 139 -9.56 16.74 19.80
CA LEU A 139 -8.20 17.19 19.46
C LEU A 139 -7.95 18.68 19.77
N ALA A 140 -8.95 19.40 20.29
CA ALA A 140 -8.91 20.83 20.55
C ALA A 140 -8.57 21.18 22.02
N ALA A 141 -7.71 20.41 22.67
CA ALA A 141 -6.99 20.92 23.83
C ALA A 141 -5.82 21.80 23.33
N PRO A 142 -5.74 23.09 23.69
CA PRO A 142 -4.54 23.88 23.45
C PRO A 142 -3.43 23.34 24.35
N LEU A 143 -2.63 22.42 23.82
CA LEU A 143 -1.35 22.07 24.40
C LEU A 143 -0.45 23.29 24.30
N GLU A 144 -0.36 24.03 25.41
CA GLU A 144 0.67 25.03 25.61
C GLU A 144 2.02 24.39 25.25
N ALA A 145 2.78 25.11 24.42
CA ALA A 145 4.10 24.64 24.02
C ALA A 145 5.01 24.73 25.25
N GLN A 146 5.04 23.65 26.02
CA GLN A 146 5.93 23.51 27.16
C GLN A 146 7.36 23.43 26.62
N GLU A 147 7.96 24.59 26.41
CA GLU A 147 9.39 24.70 26.17
C GLU A 147 10.08 24.04 27.36
N ALA A 148 10.80 22.95 27.06
CA ALA A 148 11.87 22.47 27.93
C ALA A 148 13.01 23.51 27.86
N GLY A 149 12.74 24.68 28.46
CA GLY A 149 13.71 25.67 28.83
C GLY A 149 14.62 25.10 29.92
N SER A 150 15.78 25.72 30.07
CA SER A 150 16.80 25.31 31.03
C SER A 150 16.34 25.56 32.48
N HIS A 151 15.52 24.67 33.02
CA HIS A 151 15.48 24.46 34.46
C HIS A 151 16.86 23.93 34.87
N LEU A 152 17.51 24.61 35.81
CA LEU A 152 18.61 23.97 36.55
C LEU A 152 17.97 22.78 37.29
N SER A 153 18.50 21.59 37.06
CA SER A 153 18.05 20.41 37.80
C SER A 153 18.40 20.58 39.28
N SER A 154 17.58 19.98 40.13
CA SER A 154 17.85 19.93 41.57
C SER A 154 19.10 19.11 41.93
N ASP A 155 19.55 18.22 41.03
CA ASP A 155 20.76 17.42 41.19
C ASP A 155 22.00 18.14 40.60
N PRO A 156 23.01 18.49 41.42
CA PRO A 156 24.23 19.14 40.93
C PRO A 156 25.01 18.29 39.92
N ARG A 157 24.85 16.96 39.92
CA ARG A 157 25.50 16.04 38.96
C ARG A 157 24.96 16.24 37.54
N ILE A 158 23.65 16.50 37.41
CA ILE A 158 22.99 16.77 36.13
C ILE A 158 23.48 18.10 35.56
N ASN A 159 23.54 19.14 36.40
CA ASN A 159 24.08 20.44 36.02
C ASN A 159 25.57 20.35 35.61
N HIS A 160 26.38 19.60 36.36
CA HIS A 160 27.79 19.39 36.04
C HIS A 160 27.99 18.61 34.73
N ALA A 161 27.20 17.55 34.48
CA ALA A 161 27.23 16.86 33.20
C ALA A 161 26.82 17.79 32.04
N GLY A 162 25.87 18.71 32.27
CA GLY A 162 25.54 19.78 31.34
C GLY A 162 26.72 20.69 30.99
N THR A 163 27.54 21.09 31.98
CA THR A 163 28.75 21.90 31.70
C THR A 163 29.84 21.11 30.99
N LEU A 164 29.99 19.82 31.26
CA LEU A 164 30.90 18.93 30.52
C LEU A 164 30.49 18.80 29.05
N ILE A 165 29.19 18.68 28.74
CA ILE A 165 28.68 18.66 27.36
C ILE A 165 28.96 19.97 26.63
N GLN A 166 28.86 21.13 27.31
CA GLN A 166 29.19 22.43 26.73
C GLN A 166 30.70 22.62 26.47
N ALA A 167 31.54 21.87 27.19
CA ALA A 167 32.99 21.84 27.02
C ALA A 167 33.46 20.69 26.09
N ASP A 168 32.56 20.09 25.31
CA ASP A 168 32.78 18.92 24.43
C ASP A 168 33.35 17.66 25.13
N ARG A 169 33.32 17.58 26.47
CA ARG A 169 33.79 16.46 27.31
C ARG A 169 32.74 15.36 27.44
N PHE A 170 32.29 14.83 26.30
CA PHE A 170 31.11 13.98 26.20
C PHE A 170 31.21 12.66 26.98
N THR A 171 32.35 11.96 26.91
CA THR A 171 32.53 10.65 27.57
C THR A 171 32.49 10.78 29.10
N GLU A 172 32.96 11.90 29.63
CA GLU A 172 32.91 12.21 31.06
C GLU A 172 31.51 12.63 31.51
N ALA A 173 30.76 13.36 30.67
CA ALA A 173 29.33 13.56 30.93
C ALA A 173 28.57 12.23 30.97
N LEU A 174 28.88 11.28 30.06
CA LEU A 174 28.23 9.97 30.02
C LEU A 174 28.55 9.08 31.23
N SER A 175 29.75 9.18 31.83
CA SER A 175 30.08 8.40 33.03
C SER A 175 29.25 8.84 34.25
N ILE A 176 28.89 10.13 34.32
CA ILE A 176 27.97 10.68 35.33
C ILE A 176 26.51 10.34 35.00
N LEU A 177 26.09 10.46 33.74
CA LEU A 177 24.69 10.38 33.34
C LEU A 177 24.15 8.95 33.20
N ARG A 178 24.95 7.97 32.75
CA ARG A 178 24.50 6.58 32.55
C ARG A 178 23.96 5.92 33.83
N PRO A 179 24.60 6.05 35.01
CA PRO A 179 24.03 5.57 36.28
C PRO A 179 22.67 6.21 36.59
N LEU A 180 22.55 7.53 36.43
CA LEU A 180 21.31 8.27 36.70
C LEU A 180 20.18 7.85 35.76
N ALA A 181 20.48 7.62 34.48
CA ALA A 181 19.52 7.16 33.46
C ALA A 181 18.98 5.74 33.70
N SER A 182 19.72 4.94 34.49
CA SER A 182 19.36 3.58 34.88
C SER A 182 18.49 3.53 36.14
N SER A 183 18.51 4.59 36.96
CA SER A 183 17.65 4.77 38.13
C SER A 183 16.31 5.43 37.79
N ASP A 184 15.30 5.21 38.63
CA ASP A 184 14.03 5.94 38.55
C ASP A 184 14.19 7.32 39.20
N HIS A 185 14.80 8.24 38.45
CA HIS A 185 15.16 9.58 38.90
C HIS A 185 14.00 10.58 38.69
N PRO A 186 13.73 11.53 39.62
CA PRO A 186 12.70 12.55 39.40
C PRO A 186 12.88 13.32 38.09
N ASP A 187 14.12 13.72 37.80
CA ASP A 187 14.49 14.46 36.58
C ASP A 187 14.84 13.53 35.39
N GLN A 188 14.25 12.32 35.29
CA GLN A 188 14.64 11.31 34.30
C GLN A 188 14.57 11.80 32.83
N VAL A 189 13.66 12.73 32.51
CA VAL A 189 13.57 13.33 31.16
C VAL A 189 14.83 14.13 30.82
N ASP A 190 15.31 14.97 31.74
CA ASP A 190 16.50 15.79 31.53
C ASP A 190 17.77 14.95 31.53
N VAL A 191 17.87 13.96 32.43
CA VAL A 191 18.97 12.97 32.41
C VAL A 191 19.05 12.28 31.05
N LEU A 192 17.94 11.73 30.55
CA LEU A 192 17.90 11.07 29.24
C LEU A 192 18.20 12.04 28.09
N PHE A 193 17.78 13.30 28.20
CA PHE A 193 18.05 14.29 27.16
C PHE A 193 19.55 14.63 27.11
N LEU A 194 20.21 14.78 28.27
CA LEU A 194 21.66 14.96 28.35
C LEU A 194 22.43 13.71 27.92
N VAL A 195 21.98 12.48 28.26
CA VAL A 195 22.57 11.24 27.70
C VAL A 195 22.50 11.27 26.18
N GLY A 196 21.34 11.62 25.62
CA GLY A 196 21.16 11.70 24.17
C GLY A 196 22.08 12.72 23.51
N LEU A 197 22.23 13.90 24.10
CA LEU A 197 23.15 14.94 23.62
C LEU A 197 24.62 14.53 23.74
N ALA A 198 25.02 13.98 24.89
CA ALA A 198 26.40 13.55 25.14
C ALA A 198 26.80 12.38 24.23
N ALA A 199 25.95 11.36 24.08
CA ALA A 199 26.21 10.25 23.18
C ALA A 199 26.24 10.70 21.70
N LEU A 200 25.35 11.61 21.28
CA LEU A 200 25.42 12.19 19.94
C LEU A 200 26.69 13.04 19.72
N GLY A 201 27.14 13.78 20.73
CA GLY A 201 28.40 14.52 20.72
C GLY A 201 29.61 13.59 20.61
N ALA A 202 29.69 12.58 21.48
CA ALA A 202 30.73 11.54 21.45
C ALA A 202 30.81 10.86 20.09
N ALA A 203 29.68 10.42 19.52
CA ALA A 203 29.64 9.82 18.19
C ALA A 203 30.18 10.72 17.05
N GLN A 204 30.15 12.04 17.24
CA GLN A 204 30.64 13.03 16.29
C GLN A 204 32.04 13.55 16.60
N SER A 205 32.62 13.23 17.77
CA SER A 205 33.97 13.63 18.13
C SER A 205 35.00 13.00 17.17
N PRO A 206 36.00 13.76 16.69
CA PRO A 206 37.09 13.21 15.90
C PRO A 206 37.84 12.07 16.61
N GLU A 207 37.95 12.16 17.95
CA GLU A 207 38.70 11.24 18.80
C GLU A 207 38.02 9.87 18.97
N THR A 208 36.70 9.79 18.77
CA THR A 208 35.94 8.56 19.00
C THR A 208 36.18 7.54 17.88
N PRO A 209 36.65 6.31 18.19
CA PRO A 209 36.90 5.25 17.21
C PRO A 209 35.65 4.91 16.40
N GLU A 210 35.81 4.63 15.10
CA GLU A 210 34.69 4.34 14.19
C GLU A 210 33.84 3.15 14.65
N SER A 211 34.47 2.15 15.28
CA SER A 211 33.82 1.00 15.91
C SER A 211 32.84 1.38 17.02
N GLU A 212 33.12 2.43 17.79
CA GLU A 212 32.30 2.87 18.91
C GLU A 212 31.20 3.86 18.51
N ARG A 213 31.43 4.66 17.45
CA ARG A 213 30.46 5.70 17.00
C ARG A 213 29.05 5.16 16.82
N LYS A 214 28.92 3.93 16.29
CA LYS A 214 27.60 3.27 16.14
C LYS A 214 26.91 3.04 17.49
N GLY A 215 27.65 2.59 18.51
CA GLY A 215 27.11 2.36 19.85
C GLY A 215 26.59 3.65 20.49
N TYR A 216 27.37 4.72 20.41
CA TYR A 216 26.95 6.05 20.88
C TYR A 216 25.74 6.60 20.10
N LEU A 217 25.64 6.38 18.79
CA LEU A 217 24.45 6.77 18.00
C LEU A 217 23.20 5.95 18.39
N ASP A 218 23.36 4.65 18.62
CA ASP A 218 22.28 3.78 19.07
C ASP A 218 21.81 4.17 20.49
N GLU A 219 22.73 4.53 21.39
CA GLU A 219 22.44 5.08 22.73
C GLU A 219 21.70 6.43 22.64
N ALA A 220 22.16 7.36 21.80
CA ALA A 220 21.52 8.65 21.61
C ALA A 220 20.09 8.53 21.08
N ILE A 221 19.88 7.67 20.07
CA ILE A 221 18.57 7.36 19.51
C ILE A 221 17.67 6.74 20.57
N ALA A 222 18.18 5.77 21.35
CA ALA A 222 17.42 5.11 22.40
C ALA A 222 16.96 6.10 23.49
N ALA A 223 17.84 7.00 23.93
CA ALA A 223 17.54 7.99 24.96
C ALA A 223 16.46 8.99 24.50
N PHE A 224 16.62 9.63 23.34
CA PHE A 224 15.60 10.54 22.79
C PHE A 224 14.28 9.83 22.47
N HIS A 225 14.33 8.58 21.99
CA HIS A 225 13.13 7.79 21.74
C HIS A 225 12.39 7.42 23.02
N LYS A 226 13.10 7.02 24.10
CA LYS A 226 12.50 6.73 25.43
C LYS A 226 11.72 7.94 25.96
N ILE A 227 12.25 9.16 25.80
CA ILE A 227 11.53 10.38 26.17
C ILE A 227 10.25 10.56 25.32
N LEU A 228 10.35 10.46 24.00
CA LEU A 228 9.21 10.68 23.08
C LEU A 228 8.14 9.59 23.13
N VAL A 229 8.44 8.43 23.72
CA VAL A 229 7.45 7.40 24.09
C VAL A 229 6.54 7.92 25.21
N GLY A 230 7.09 8.59 26.23
CA GLY A 230 6.30 9.20 27.31
C GLY A 230 5.67 10.54 26.92
N ARG A 231 6.47 11.45 26.35
CA ARG A 231 6.17 12.87 26.09
C ARG A 231 6.33 13.19 24.58
N PRO A 232 5.42 12.71 23.71
CA PRO A 232 5.56 12.84 22.26
C PRO A 232 5.47 14.29 21.74
N GLU A 233 4.95 15.23 22.51
CA GLU A 233 4.81 16.64 22.16
C GLU A 233 6.14 17.42 22.13
N LEU A 234 7.21 16.90 22.77
CA LEU A 234 8.49 17.60 22.93
C LEU A 234 9.25 17.77 21.60
N ALA A 235 8.98 18.88 20.92
CA ALA A 235 9.55 19.19 19.60
C ALA A 235 11.10 19.29 19.60
N ARG A 236 11.71 19.76 20.70
CA ARG A 236 13.17 19.83 20.87
C ARG A 236 13.82 18.44 20.87
N VAL A 237 13.25 17.50 21.62
CA VAL A 237 13.72 16.10 21.67
C VAL A 237 13.52 15.42 20.31
N ARG A 238 12.40 15.70 19.63
CA ARG A 238 12.13 15.20 18.27
C ARG A 238 13.12 15.75 17.22
N LEU A 239 13.62 16.97 17.40
CA LEU A 239 14.66 17.55 16.54
C LEU A 239 16.01 16.83 16.72
N GLU A 240 16.43 16.58 17.96
CA GLU A 240 17.69 15.87 18.22
C GLU A 240 17.60 14.38 17.83
N LEU A 241 16.44 13.73 17.98
CA LEU A 241 16.22 12.38 17.42
C LEU A 241 16.36 12.38 15.88
N ALA A 242 15.80 13.38 15.19
CA ALA A 242 15.96 13.52 13.75
C ALA A 242 17.44 13.73 13.33
N ARG A 243 18.21 14.46 14.15
CA ARG A 243 19.64 14.69 13.98
C ARG A 243 20.47 13.42 14.27
N ALA A 244 20.14 12.65 15.30
CA ALA A 244 20.80 11.39 15.60
C ALA A 244 20.63 10.37 14.46
N PHE A 245 19.41 10.23 13.92
CA PHE A 245 19.17 9.45 12.70
C PHE A 245 19.92 10.00 11.48
N TYR A 246 20.03 11.33 11.33
CA TYR A 246 20.82 11.94 10.25
C TYR A 246 22.30 11.57 10.33
N VAL A 247 22.91 11.62 11.50
CA VAL A 247 24.33 11.29 11.69
C VAL A 247 24.57 9.80 11.44
N LYS A 248 23.66 8.94 11.91
CA LYS A 248 23.69 7.49 11.67
C LYS A 248 23.44 7.07 10.21
N GLY A 249 22.86 7.95 9.39
CA GLY A 249 22.52 7.66 7.99
C GLY A 249 21.11 7.07 7.79
N ASP A 250 20.30 6.99 8.84
CA ASP A 250 18.89 6.54 8.81
C ASP A 250 17.98 7.65 8.21
N ASP A 251 18.23 7.97 6.94
CA ASP A 251 17.64 9.10 6.20
C ASP A 251 16.11 9.12 6.16
N GLY A 252 15.47 7.94 6.18
CA GLY A 252 14.00 7.82 6.20
C GLY A 252 13.39 8.33 7.49
N LEU A 253 13.89 7.82 8.63
CA LEU A 253 13.51 8.24 9.97
C LEU A 253 13.86 9.71 10.23
N SER A 254 15.06 10.12 9.83
CA SER A 254 15.51 11.51 9.96
C SER A 254 14.57 12.48 9.23
N GLN A 255 14.26 12.21 7.95
CA GLN A 255 13.33 13.03 7.18
C GLN A 255 11.95 13.13 7.86
N LYS A 256 11.39 11.99 8.29
CA LYS A 256 10.08 11.94 8.95
C LYS A 256 10.02 12.81 10.19
N HIS A 257 11.00 12.70 11.09
CA HIS A 257 11.02 13.48 12.33
C HIS A 257 11.27 14.97 12.07
N PHE A 258 12.13 15.32 11.13
CA PHE A 258 12.33 16.70 10.69
C PHE A 258 11.06 17.34 10.10
N GLU A 259 10.29 16.61 9.31
CA GLU A 259 9.00 17.08 8.76
C GLU A 259 7.95 17.28 9.85
N GLN A 260 7.88 16.39 10.85
CA GLN A 260 7.02 16.55 12.03
C GLN A 260 7.39 17.80 12.86
N VAL A 261 8.69 18.06 13.07
CA VAL A 261 9.14 19.29 13.76
C VAL A 261 8.76 20.53 12.95
N LEU A 262 8.94 20.53 11.62
CA LEU A 262 8.52 21.65 10.75
C LEU A 262 7.02 21.93 10.80
N ALA A 263 6.18 20.89 10.99
CA ALA A 263 4.74 21.04 11.18
C ALA A 263 4.39 21.75 12.51
N GLY A 264 5.24 21.64 13.53
CA GLY A 264 5.12 22.40 14.79
C GLY A 264 5.27 23.92 14.66
N ASN A 265 5.56 24.44 13.47
CA ASN A 265 5.91 25.84 13.20
C ASN A 265 7.09 26.37 14.08
N PRO A 266 8.26 25.72 14.03
CA PRO A 266 9.40 26.10 14.85
C PRO A 266 9.99 27.42 14.37
N HIS A 267 10.75 28.08 15.27
CA HIS A 267 11.44 29.34 15.03
C HIS A 267 12.14 29.38 13.66
N PRO A 268 12.10 30.49 12.89
CA PRO A 268 12.58 30.53 11.51
C PRO A 268 14.01 30.02 11.31
N ALA A 269 14.93 30.28 12.25
CA ALA A 269 16.31 29.77 12.21
C ALA A 269 16.36 28.23 12.28
N VAL A 270 15.61 27.62 13.21
CA VAL A 270 15.48 26.16 13.34
C VAL A 270 14.88 25.57 12.06
N ALA A 271 13.82 26.18 11.53
CA ALA A 271 13.21 25.77 10.27
C ALA A 271 14.18 25.86 9.07
N GLY A 272 15.06 26.86 9.05
CA GLY A 272 16.14 26.99 8.07
C GLY A 272 17.15 25.83 8.14
N ASN A 273 17.59 25.49 9.35
CA ASN A 273 18.53 24.39 9.58
C ASN A 273 17.93 23.02 9.22
N ILE A 274 16.67 22.76 9.60
CA ILE A 274 15.97 21.53 9.20
C ILE A 274 15.89 21.41 7.67
N ARG A 275 15.59 22.49 6.93
CA ARG A 275 15.56 22.47 5.46
C ARG A 275 16.92 22.15 4.84
N ARG A 276 18.03 22.55 5.48
CA ARG A 276 19.39 22.19 5.04
C ARG A 276 19.64 20.68 5.20
N PHE A 277 19.31 20.08 6.35
CA PHE A 277 19.36 18.62 6.53
C PHE A 277 18.50 17.89 5.49
N LEU A 278 17.24 18.30 5.30
CA LEU A 278 16.34 17.72 4.29
C LEU A 278 16.85 17.88 2.85
N ALA A 279 17.67 18.89 2.54
CA ALA A 279 18.31 19.02 1.24
C ALA A 279 19.46 18.00 1.07
N VAL A 280 20.27 17.78 2.10
CA VAL A 280 21.35 16.78 2.07
C VAL A 280 20.80 15.35 2.05
N ILE A 281 19.82 15.04 2.91
CA ILE A 281 19.10 13.75 2.93
C ILE A 281 18.59 13.43 1.53
N ARG A 282 17.86 14.37 0.90
CA ARG A 282 17.38 14.18 -0.48
C ARG A 282 18.56 13.86 -1.40
N ARG A 283 19.63 14.66 -1.42
CA ARG A 283 20.80 14.45 -2.30
C ARG A 283 21.49 13.10 -2.12
N ARG A 284 21.70 12.62 -0.89
CA ARG A 284 22.46 11.38 -0.61
C ARG A 284 21.61 10.10 -0.65
N ARG A 285 20.32 10.16 -0.31
CA ARG A 285 19.45 8.97 -0.24
C ARG A 285 19.19 8.40 -1.64
N ARG A 286 19.89 7.30 -1.96
CA ARG A 286 19.71 6.53 -3.21
C ARG A 286 18.86 5.29 -3.03
N TRP A 287 18.89 4.64 -1.88
CA TRP A 287 18.15 3.40 -1.63
C TRP A 287 16.99 3.61 -0.66
N LYS A 288 15.91 2.86 -0.88
CA LYS A 288 14.76 2.71 -0.01
C LYS A 288 14.37 1.25 -0.03
N GLY A 289 14.03 0.70 1.14
CA GLY A 289 13.60 -0.69 1.27
C GLY A 289 12.62 -0.83 2.41
N TYR A 290 11.77 -1.85 2.33
CA TYR A 290 10.89 -2.26 3.41
C TYR A 290 10.57 -3.75 3.28
N PHE A 291 10.27 -4.39 4.40
CA PHE A 291 9.69 -5.73 4.45
C PHE A 291 8.86 -5.87 5.73
N GLY A 292 7.98 -6.86 5.76
CA GLY A 292 7.22 -7.19 6.94
C GLY A 292 6.46 -8.51 6.80
N ALA A 293 6.09 -9.05 7.95
CA ALA A 293 5.22 -10.22 8.09
C ALA A 293 4.02 -9.85 8.96
N THR A 294 2.90 -10.52 8.71
CA THR A 294 1.62 -10.26 9.37
C THR A 294 0.87 -11.57 9.58
N LEU A 295 0.41 -11.83 10.81
CA LEU A 295 -0.62 -12.84 11.06
C LEU A 295 -1.98 -12.18 10.84
N ALA A 296 -2.81 -12.79 9.99
CA ALA A 296 -4.04 -12.19 9.47
C ALA A 296 -5.26 -13.13 9.57
N PRO A 297 -5.81 -13.38 10.78
CA PRO A 297 -7.15 -13.95 10.94
C PRO A 297 -8.21 -13.19 10.16
N ASP A 298 -9.04 -13.92 9.40
CA ASP A 298 -10.04 -13.36 8.51
C ASP A 298 -11.33 -14.18 8.55
N GLY A 299 -12.47 -13.51 8.70
CA GLY A 299 -13.78 -14.15 8.75
C GLY A 299 -14.36 -14.54 7.38
N ASN A 300 -13.76 -14.11 6.26
CA ASN A 300 -14.26 -14.38 4.92
C ASN A 300 -13.13 -14.38 3.87
N ILE A 301 -12.26 -15.41 3.92
CA ILE A 301 -11.08 -15.56 3.04
C ILE A 301 -11.47 -15.69 1.56
N ASN A 302 -12.60 -16.33 1.28
CA ASN A 302 -13.13 -16.55 -0.07
C ASN A 302 -13.96 -15.37 -0.59
N ALA A 303 -14.17 -14.31 0.21
CA ALA A 303 -15.04 -13.17 -0.08
C ALA A 303 -16.45 -13.60 -0.58
N ALA A 304 -16.94 -14.73 -0.08
CA ALA A 304 -18.24 -15.29 -0.46
C ALA A 304 -19.39 -14.56 0.24
N SER A 305 -20.58 -14.72 -0.33
CA SER A 305 -21.76 -13.97 0.11
C SER A 305 -22.34 -14.45 1.42
N ASP A 306 -22.94 -13.55 2.19
CA ASP A 306 -23.74 -13.88 3.38
C ASP A 306 -25.23 -14.16 3.06
N ALA A 307 -25.61 -14.19 1.79
CA ALA A 307 -26.94 -14.60 1.34
C ALA A 307 -27.23 -16.07 1.65
N LYS A 308 -28.34 -16.33 2.36
CA LYS A 308 -28.81 -17.70 2.71
C LYS A 308 -29.59 -18.36 1.59
N THR A 309 -30.25 -17.57 0.76
CA THR A 309 -31.07 -17.99 -0.37
C THR A 309 -30.80 -17.10 -1.56
N VAL A 310 -30.97 -17.65 -2.76
CA VAL A 310 -30.87 -16.97 -4.05
C VAL A 310 -32.14 -17.30 -4.82
N ASP A 311 -32.83 -16.27 -5.31
CA ASP A 311 -33.92 -16.45 -6.25
C ASP A 311 -33.34 -16.71 -7.65
N LEU A 312 -33.67 -17.88 -8.20
CA LEU A 312 -33.44 -18.23 -9.59
C LEU A 312 -34.81 -18.49 -10.23
N TRP A 313 -35.25 -17.56 -11.08
CA TRP A 313 -36.52 -17.66 -11.84
C TRP A 313 -37.78 -17.81 -10.95
N GLY A 314 -37.81 -17.15 -9.79
CA GLY A 314 -38.92 -17.20 -8.83
C GLY A 314 -38.81 -18.34 -7.81
N PHE A 315 -37.75 -19.15 -7.86
CA PHE A 315 -37.53 -20.27 -6.96
C PHE A 315 -36.33 -20.03 -6.03
N PRO A 316 -36.46 -20.25 -4.71
CA PRO A 316 -35.37 -20.05 -3.76
C PRO A 316 -34.42 -21.26 -3.73
N PHE A 317 -33.14 -21.03 -4.02
CA PHE A 317 -32.05 -22.00 -3.90
C PHE A 317 -31.10 -21.63 -2.76
N THR A 318 -30.58 -22.63 -2.04
CA THR A 318 -29.53 -22.41 -1.03
C THR A 318 -28.14 -22.53 -1.69
N PRO A 319 -27.24 -21.54 -1.53
CA PRO A 319 -25.88 -21.62 -2.11
C PRO A 319 -25.04 -22.74 -1.47
N ASP A 320 -24.32 -23.52 -2.30
CA ASP A 320 -23.47 -24.65 -1.87
C ASP A 320 -22.35 -24.24 -0.89
N GLN A 321 -21.87 -23.00 -0.96
CA GLN A 321 -20.78 -22.50 -0.12
C GLN A 321 -20.98 -21.04 0.31
N GLY A 322 -20.97 -20.82 1.63
CA GLY A 322 -20.98 -19.50 2.25
C GLY A 322 -19.60 -18.93 2.59
N PRO A 323 -19.53 -17.91 3.46
CA PRO A 323 -18.28 -17.31 3.94
C PRO A 323 -17.43 -18.33 4.69
N ARG A 324 -16.13 -18.38 4.40
CA ARG A 324 -15.17 -19.25 5.11
C ARG A 324 -14.18 -18.39 5.88
N SER A 325 -14.03 -18.67 7.18
CA SER A 325 -12.96 -18.09 7.97
C SER A 325 -11.64 -18.84 7.75
N GLY A 326 -10.52 -18.18 8.07
CA GLY A 326 -9.20 -18.77 8.04
C GLY A 326 -8.15 -17.84 8.65
N VAL A 327 -7.00 -18.38 9.05
CA VAL A 327 -5.85 -17.61 9.49
C VAL A 327 -4.84 -17.56 8.35
N GLY A 328 -4.51 -16.34 7.90
CA GLY A 328 -3.51 -16.15 6.86
C GLY A 328 -2.18 -15.63 7.38
N VAL A 329 -1.11 -15.84 6.61
CA VAL A 329 0.19 -15.18 6.79
C VAL A 329 0.42 -14.26 5.61
N VAL A 330 0.59 -12.95 5.85
CA VAL A 330 0.97 -12.00 4.79
C VAL A 330 2.45 -11.68 4.91
N LEU A 331 3.21 -11.98 3.87
CA LEU A 331 4.57 -11.50 3.66
C LEU A 331 4.54 -10.37 2.64
N TRP A 332 5.26 -9.29 2.90
CA TRP A 332 5.35 -8.18 1.95
C TRP A 332 6.71 -7.50 2.03
N GLY A 333 7.18 -6.97 0.90
CA GLY A 333 8.43 -6.24 0.82
C GLY A 333 8.61 -5.52 -0.50
N GLY A 334 9.60 -4.65 -0.55
CA GLY A 334 9.89 -3.86 -1.74
C GLY A 334 11.13 -3.01 -1.57
N GLY A 335 11.64 -2.53 -2.71
CA GLY A 335 12.83 -1.70 -2.78
C GLY A 335 12.75 -0.71 -3.92
N GLU A 336 13.43 0.41 -3.77
CA GLU A 336 13.60 1.43 -4.80
C GLU A 336 15.02 2.01 -4.76
N TYR A 337 15.62 2.11 -5.93
CA TYR A 337 16.86 2.83 -6.19
C TYR A 337 16.55 4.13 -6.95
N GLU A 338 17.10 5.25 -6.49
CA GLU A 338 17.10 6.54 -7.17
C GLU A 338 18.52 6.90 -7.62
N HIS A 339 18.75 6.91 -8.93
CA HIS A 339 20.00 7.38 -9.53
C HIS A 339 19.89 8.87 -9.91
N PRO A 340 20.78 9.75 -9.42
CA PRO A 340 20.76 11.17 -9.81
C PRO A 340 21.26 11.35 -11.24
N LEU A 341 20.38 11.84 -12.13
CA LEU A 341 20.73 12.21 -13.51
C LEU A 341 21.15 13.69 -13.59
N SER A 342 20.58 14.55 -12.74
CA SER A 342 20.97 15.95 -12.58
C SER A 342 20.63 16.45 -11.17
N GLY A 343 20.87 17.74 -10.90
CA GLY A 343 20.46 18.38 -9.64
C GLY A 343 18.94 18.39 -9.40
N THR A 344 18.12 18.22 -10.45
CA THR A 344 16.66 18.28 -10.41
C THR A 344 15.96 17.03 -10.98
N VAL A 345 16.70 16.06 -11.53
CA VAL A 345 16.14 14.85 -12.17
C VAL A 345 16.82 13.59 -11.65
N ARG A 346 16.03 12.55 -11.39
CA ARG A 346 16.48 11.21 -10.99
C ARG A 346 15.82 10.13 -11.81
N LEU A 347 16.53 9.03 -12.06
CA LEU A 347 15.93 7.79 -12.52
C LEU A 347 15.52 6.95 -11.30
N ARG A 348 14.25 6.52 -11.23
CA ARG A 348 13.73 5.60 -10.21
C ARG A 348 13.57 4.21 -10.80
N ALA A 349 14.12 3.21 -10.13
CA ALA A 349 13.88 1.79 -10.44
C ALA A 349 13.46 1.08 -9.15
N GLY A 350 12.38 0.31 -9.17
CA GLY A 350 11.91 -0.35 -7.94
C GLY A 350 10.91 -1.46 -8.17
N GLY A 351 10.58 -2.16 -7.09
CA GLY A 351 9.63 -3.26 -7.10
C GLY A 351 9.00 -3.53 -5.74
N HIS A 352 7.90 -4.28 -5.78
CA HIS A 352 7.12 -4.70 -4.62
C HIS A 352 6.63 -6.13 -4.83
N LEU A 353 6.75 -6.95 -3.79
CA LEU A 353 6.18 -8.28 -3.68
C LEU A 353 5.30 -8.34 -2.44
N SER A 354 4.10 -8.92 -2.58
CA SER A 354 3.31 -9.39 -1.46
C SER A 354 2.75 -10.78 -1.73
N ARG A 355 2.68 -11.59 -0.69
CA ARG A 355 2.11 -12.94 -0.69
C ARG A 355 1.25 -13.10 0.55
N THR A 356 0.00 -13.53 0.38
CA THR A 356 -0.86 -14.01 1.45
C THR A 356 -1.01 -15.52 1.30
N GLU A 357 -0.60 -16.28 2.31
CA GLU A 357 -0.85 -17.71 2.44
C GLU A 357 -2.09 -17.94 3.32
N TYR A 358 -2.90 -18.94 3.02
CA TYR A 358 -3.96 -19.45 3.93
C TYR A 358 -3.82 -20.96 4.16
N GLU A 359 -4.70 -21.55 4.98
CA GLU A 359 -4.75 -23.01 5.12
C GLU A 359 -5.19 -23.68 3.82
N GLY A 360 -4.22 -24.25 3.12
CA GLY A 360 -4.41 -24.80 1.79
C GLY A 360 -4.39 -23.72 0.71
N ARG A 361 -3.78 -24.05 -0.43
CA ARG A 361 -3.36 -23.06 -1.41
C ARG A 361 -4.46 -22.31 -2.16
N ASP A 362 -5.71 -22.79 -2.15
CA ASP A 362 -6.76 -22.33 -3.08
C ASP A 362 -7.12 -20.84 -2.93
N PHE A 363 -6.80 -20.22 -1.78
CA PHE A 363 -7.00 -18.80 -1.50
C PHE A 363 -5.70 -17.99 -1.38
N ASP A 364 -4.55 -18.61 -1.64
CA ASP A 364 -3.27 -17.92 -1.65
C ASP A 364 -3.28 -16.83 -2.72
N GLN A 365 -2.73 -15.66 -2.40
CA GLN A 365 -2.62 -14.54 -3.32
C GLN A 365 -1.17 -14.08 -3.38
N THR A 366 -0.60 -13.93 -4.57
CA THR A 366 0.71 -13.30 -4.77
C THR A 366 0.56 -12.13 -5.72
N PHE A 367 1.18 -11.01 -5.39
CA PHE A 367 1.22 -9.81 -6.22
C PHE A 367 2.65 -9.30 -6.36
N LEU A 368 3.10 -9.16 -7.61
CA LEU A 368 4.39 -8.60 -7.98
C LEU A 368 4.18 -7.34 -8.81
N ALA A 369 4.91 -6.27 -8.49
CA ALA A 369 4.98 -5.06 -9.28
C ALA A 369 6.42 -4.59 -9.44
N ALA A 370 6.73 -4.02 -10.60
CA ALA A 370 7.99 -3.36 -10.89
C ALA A 370 7.72 -2.01 -11.59
N HIS A 371 8.64 -1.05 -11.43
CA HIS A 371 8.58 0.24 -12.11
C HIS A 371 9.96 0.82 -12.43
N LEU A 372 10.02 1.59 -13.51
CA LEU A 372 11.20 2.32 -13.98
C LEU A 372 10.77 3.66 -14.58
N GLY A 373 11.44 4.76 -14.23
CA GLY A 373 11.27 6.03 -14.94
C GLY A 373 11.76 7.27 -14.18
N PRO A 374 11.75 8.45 -14.83
CA PRO A 374 12.21 9.70 -14.24
C PRO A 374 11.35 10.23 -13.08
N ARG A 375 12.00 10.98 -12.18
CA ARG A 375 11.43 11.89 -11.19
C ARG A 375 12.06 13.27 -11.33
N TRP A 376 11.24 14.29 -11.44
CA TRP A 376 11.61 15.70 -11.45
C TRP A 376 11.30 16.35 -10.10
N PHE A 377 12.22 17.17 -9.62
CA PHE A 377 12.09 18.00 -8.42
C PHE A 377 11.96 19.46 -8.87
N LEU A 378 10.76 20.01 -8.73
CA LEU A 378 10.46 21.41 -9.02
C LEU A 378 10.73 22.24 -7.75
N GLY A 379 11.35 23.41 -7.91
CA GLY A 379 11.88 24.20 -6.79
C GLY A 379 10.85 24.64 -5.74
N ASN A 380 9.56 24.61 -6.08
CA ASN A 380 8.42 24.93 -5.21
C ASN A 380 7.99 23.77 -4.27
N GLY A 381 8.74 22.68 -4.21
CA GLY A 381 8.35 21.51 -3.40
C GLY A 381 7.30 20.62 -4.07
N THR A 382 7.13 20.74 -5.39
CA THR A 382 6.48 19.71 -6.21
C THR A 382 7.50 18.69 -6.69
N GLU A 383 7.14 17.42 -6.63
CA GLU A 383 7.92 16.33 -7.19
C GLU A 383 6.99 15.52 -8.09
N ILE A 384 7.42 15.23 -9.32
CA ILE A 384 6.64 14.52 -10.34
C ILE A 384 7.45 13.30 -10.75
N SER A 385 6.82 12.13 -10.92
CA SER A 385 7.46 10.94 -11.48
C SER A 385 6.58 10.34 -12.57
N LEU A 386 7.18 10.03 -13.72
CA LEU A 386 6.53 9.28 -14.79
C LEU A 386 7.23 7.93 -14.90
N LEU A 387 6.49 6.86 -14.60
CA LEU A 387 7.06 5.53 -14.40
C LEU A 387 6.38 4.52 -15.33
N SER A 388 7.13 3.85 -16.19
CA SER A 388 6.71 2.59 -16.78
C SER A 388 6.54 1.57 -15.66
N SER A 389 5.51 0.72 -15.73
CA SER A 389 5.14 -0.20 -14.67
C SER A 389 4.61 -1.52 -15.20
N ALA A 390 5.17 -2.62 -14.70
CA ALA A 390 4.70 -3.98 -14.93
C ALA A 390 4.10 -4.54 -13.63
N ARG A 391 3.06 -5.35 -13.75
CA ARG A 391 2.31 -5.96 -12.63
C ARG A 391 1.91 -7.39 -12.98
N ARG A 392 1.87 -8.25 -11.97
CA ARG A 392 1.45 -9.65 -12.07
C ARG A 392 0.75 -10.10 -10.80
N HIS A 393 -0.38 -10.79 -10.97
CA HIS A 393 -1.18 -11.35 -9.89
C HIS A 393 -1.37 -12.85 -10.08
N TRP A 394 -1.30 -13.59 -8.99
CA TRP A 394 -1.56 -15.02 -8.91
C TRP A 394 -2.57 -15.30 -7.80
N VAL A 395 -3.46 -16.27 -8.04
CA VAL A 395 -4.40 -16.78 -7.04
C VAL A 395 -4.38 -18.31 -7.10
N GLY A 396 -4.32 -18.99 -5.96
CA GLY A 396 -4.24 -20.46 -5.93
C GLY A 396 -2.85 -21.02 -6.30
N GLY A 397 -1.87 -20.14 -6.52
CA GLY A 397 -0.60 -20.44 -7.20
C GLY A 397 -0.66 -20.34 -8.74
N ASP A 398 -1.87 -20.28 -9.32
CA ASP A 398 -2.07 -20.08 -10.77
C ASP A 398 -1.99 -18.57 -11.10
N GLY A 399 -1.52 -18.22 -12.30
CA GLY A 399 -1.56 -16.83 -12.76
C GLY A 399 -3.01 -16.39 -12.98
N GLU A 400 -3.39 -15.21 -12.48
CA GLU A 400 -4.71 -14.64 -12.77
C GLU A 400 -4.61 -13.61 -13.90
N TRP A 401 -3.80 -12.57 -13.71
CA TRP A 401 -3.60 -11.52 -14.70
C TRP A 401 -2.20 -10.90 -14.64
N ARG A 402 -1.74 -10.40 -15.78
CA ARG A 402 -0.56 -9.53 -15.93
C ARG A 402 -1.00 -8.19 -16.48
N GLY A 403 -0.22 -7.14 -16.23
CA GLY A 403 -0.47 -5.85 -16.85
C GLY A 403 0.77 -4.99 -17.00
N ILE A 404 0.86 -4.27 -18.12
CA ILE A 404 1.96 -3.36 -18.45
C ILE A 404 1.34 -2.00 -18.79
N GLY A 405 2.01 -0.93 -18.38
CA GLY A 405 1.63 0.42 -18.74
C GLY A 405 2.42 1.46 -17.96
N SER A 406 1.77 2.55 -17.58
CA SER A 406 2.41 3.75 -17.06
C SER A 406 1.73 4.28 -15.80
N ARG A 407 2.50 4.97 -14.97
CA ARG A 407 2.05 5.58 -13.72
C ARG A 407 2.67 6.97 -13.56
N LEU A 408 1.81 7.97 -13.44
CA LEU A 408 2.16 9.32 -13.02
C LEU A 408 1.98 9.40 -11.50
N GLU A 409 3.03 9.76 -10.78
CA GLU A 409 2.97 10.14 -9.37
C GLU A 409 3.32 11.62 -9.24
N THR A 410 2.54 12.40 -8.50
CA THR A 410 2.96 13.74 -8.08
C THR A 410 2.79 13.90 -6.58
N SER A 411 3.70 14.65 -5.96
CA SER A 411 3.56 15.09 -4.58
C SER A 411 3.88 16.58 -4.50
N HIS A 412 2.94 17.39 -4.00
CA HIS A 412 3.10 18.83 -3.87
C HIS A 412 2.86 19.26 -2.42
N ARG A 413 3.88 19.88 -1.82
CA ARG A 413 3.81 20.36 -0.44
C ARG A 413 3.36 21.82 -0.38
N LEU A 414 2.03 22.03 -0.42
CA LEU A 414 1.37 23.34 -0.37
C LEU A 414 1.78 24.19 0.86
N SER A 415 2.07 23.56 2.00
CA SER A 415 2.56 24.27 3.20
C SER A 415 3.45 23.38 4.06
N ARG A 416 3.94 23.88 5.21
CA ARG A 416 4.67 23.03 6.19
C ARG A 416 3.82 21.88 6.74
N ARG A 417 2.50 22.02 6.71
CA ARG A 417 1.52 21.06 7.28
C ARG A 417 0.72 20.30 6.23
N PHE A 418 0.72 20.71 4.97
CA PHE A 418 -0.19 20.19 3.95
C PHE A 418 0.55 19.59 2.75
N LEU A 419 0.28 18.32 2.47
CA LEU A 419 0.87 17.55 1.37
C LEU A 419 -0.24 16.95 0.51
N VAL A 420 -0.25 17.29 -0.78
CA VAL A 420 -1.10 16.64 -1.79
C VAL A 420 -0.28 15.58 -2.50
N TYR A 421 -0.87 14.40 -2.70
CA TYR A 421 -0.32 13.31 -3.49
C TYR A 421 -1.35 12.87 -4.54
N THR A 422 -0.90 12.76 -5.78
CA THR A 422 -1.68 12.27 -6.92
C THR A 422 -1.01 11.03 -7.47
N GLN A 423 -1.79 9.98 -7.72
CA GLN A 423 -1.36 8.82 -8.47
C GLN A 423 -2.37 8.53 -9.58
N ALA A 424 -1.95 8.67 -10.83
CA ALA A 424 -2.70 8.19 -11.99
C ALA A 424 -1.94 7.01 -12.60
N SER A 425 -2.63 5.95 -13.01
CA SER A 425 -2.03 4.87 -13.77
C SER A 425 -2.97 4.29 -14.82
N TYR A 426 -2.37 3.83 -15.90
CA TYR A 426 -3.01 3.10 -16.99
C TYR A 426 -2.21 1.80 -17.19
N HIS A 427 -2.90 0.67 -17.21
CA HIS A 427 -2.31 -0.65 -17.44
C HIS A 427 -3.19 -1.41 -18.42
N GLN A 428 -2.63 -1.85 -19.55
CA GLN A 428 -3.26 -2.90 -20.35
C GLN A 428 -3.16 -4.20 -19.54
N ARG A 429 -4.30 -4.79 -19.17
CA ARG A 429 -4.36 -6.06 -18.46
C ARG A 429 -4.66 -7.20 -19.43
N SER A 430 -4.07 -8.35 -19.15
CA SER A 430 -4.37 -9.61 -19.81
C SER A 430 -4.46 -10.72 -18.76
N TYR A 431 -5.52 -11.50 -18.82
CA TYR A 431 -5.86 -12.60 -17.93
C TYR A 431 -5.42 -13.94 -18.55
N ASP A 432 -4.93 -14.84 -17.72
CA ASP A 432 -4.34 -16.10 -18.21
C ASP A 432 -5.38 -17.14 -18.66
N GLU A 433 -6.59 -17.05 -18.11
CA GLU A 433 -7.70 -17.98 -18.41
C GLU A 433 -9.03 -17.26 -18.68
N ASP A 434 -9.34 -16.20 -17.92
CA ASP A 434 -10.58 -15.41 -18.07
C ASP A 434 -10.40 -14.32 -19.15
N ILE A 435 -10.04 -14.69 -20.39
CA ILE A 435 -9.67 -13.74 -21.48
C ILE A 435 -10.74 -12.68 -21.79
N ASP A 436 -12.01 -12.98 -21.50
CA ASP A 436 -13.15 -12.06 -21.57
C ASP A 436 -12.98 -10.77 -20.72
N LEU A 437 -12.03 -10.79 -19.78
CA LEU A 437 -11.68 -9.71 -18.86
C LEU A 437 -10.46 -8.89 -19.33
N ASP A 438 -9.84 -9.24 -20.47
CA ASP A 438 -8.71 -8.50 -21.04
C ASP A 438 -9.12 -7.07 -21.41
N GLY A 439 -8.16 -6.14 -21.30
CA GLY A 439 -8.39 -4.74 -21.63
C GLY A 439 -7.72 -3.73 -20.70
N PRO A 440 -7.87 -2.43 -20.99
CA PRO A 440 -7.23 -1.39 -20.19
C PRO A 440 -7.92 -1.15 -18.86
N TYR A 441 -7.09 -1.02 -17.82
CA TYR A 441 -7.45 -0.57 -16.50
C TYR A 441 -6.79 0.78 -16.21
N SER A 442 -7.63 1.77 -15.91
CA SER A 442 -7.23 3.11 -15.49
C SER A 442 -7.57 3.34 -14.01
N SER A 443 -6.71 4.03 -13.28
CA SER A 443 -7.02 4.49 -11.92
C SER A 443 -6.40 5.85 -11.62
N LEU A 444 -7.16 6.74 -11.01
CA LEU A 444 -6.73 7.99 -10.41
C LEU A 444 -6.99 7.94 -8.91
N ARG A 445 -6.01 8.37 -8.11
CA ARG A 445 -6.16 8.59 -6.67
C ARG A 445 -5.56 9.95 -6.33
N LEU A 446 -6.34 10.79 -5.67
CA LEU A 446 -5.91 12.04 -5.06
C LEU A 446 -5.96 11.87 -3.54
N SER A 447 -4.92 12.29 -2.85
CA SER A 447 -4.80 12.19 -1.38
C SER A 447 -4.25 13.49 -0.85
N ALA A 448 -4.86 14.05 0.19
CA ALA A 448 -4.42 15.28 0.83
C ALA A 448 -4.23 15.00 2.33
N ARG A 449 -2.98 15.10 2.80
CA ARG A 449 -2.63 14.92 4.21
C ARG A 449 -2.36 16.28 4.86
N TRP A 450 -3.03 16.51 5.98
CA TRP A 450 -2.83 17.66 6.85
C TRP A 450 -2.27 17.20 8.20
N GLN A 451 -1.03 17.60 8.50
CA GLN A 451 -0.39 17.44 9.80
C GLN A 451 -0.91 18.57 10.73
N ALA A 452 -2.00 18.30 11.46
CA ALA A 452 -2.68 19.28 12.29
C ALA A 452 -1.80 19.74 13.48
N THR A 453 -1.14 18.78 14.14
CA THR A 453 -0.15 18.99 15.21
C THR A 453 1.08 18.11 14.96
N PRO A 454 2.20 18.25 15.71
CA PRO A 454 3.33 17.32 15.59
C PRO A 454 2.98 15.84 15.87
N THR A 455 1.86 15.59 16.56
CA THR A 455 1.37 14.25 16.97
C THR A 455 0.15 13.78 16.19
N ALA A 456 -0.65 14.68 15.61
CA ALA A 456 -1.91 14.35 14.94
C ALA A 456 -1.94 14.74 13.45
N SER A 457 -2.44 13.84 12.61
CA SER A 457 -2.61 14.04 11.17
C SER A 457 -3.97 13.56 10.67
N LEU A 458 -4.55 14.30 9.74
CA LEU A 458 -5.75 13.93 8.98
C LEU A 458 -5.38 13.68 7.51
N GLU A 459 -6.07 12.75 6.85
CA GLU A 459 -5.87 12.44 5.44
C GLU A 459 -7.22 12.27 4.73
N ALA A 460 -7.46 13.04 3.67
CA ALA A 460 -8.61 12.87 2.79
C ALA A 460 -8.16 12.20 1.49
N ARG A 461 -8.94 11.23 1.01
CA ARG A 461 -8.64 10.44 -0.20
C ARG A 461 -9.86 10.42 -1.11
N VAL A 462 -9.65 10.64 -2.40
CA VAL A 462 -10.66 10.39 -3.44
C VAL A 462 -10.05 9.56 -4.56
N GLY A 463 -10.85 8.67 -5.13
CA GLY A 463 -10.42 7.73 -6.15
C GLY A 463 -11.41 7.64 -7.31
N ALA A 464 -10.89 7.34 -8.50
CA ALA A 464 -11.67 6.94 -9.66
C ALA A 464 -10.95 5.76 -10.34
N THR A 465 -11.70 4.79 -10.83
CA THR A 465 -11.19 3.63 -11.55
C THR A 465 -12.05 3.34 -12.77
N GLN A 466 -11.46 2.84 -13.85
CA GLN A 466 -12.20 2.32 -15.00
C GLN A 466 -11.55 1.03 -15.47
N SER A 467 -12.35 -0.02 -15.70
CA SER A 467 -11.94 -1.27 -16.32
C SER A 467 -12.75 -1.43 -17.60
N ARG A 468 -12.09 -1.43 -18.77
CA ARG A 468 -12.76 -1.69 -20.06
C ARG A 468 -12.37 -3.08 -20.53
N THR A 469 -13.04 -4.09 -20.00
CA THR A 469 -12.94 -5.48 -20.43
C THR A 469 -13.49 -5.69 -21.84
N GLU A 470 -13.12 -6.78 -22.51
CA GLU A 470 -13.70 -7.15 -23.81
C GLU A 470 -15.22 -7.28 -23.71
N GLN A 471 -15.73 -8.10 -22.79
CA GLN A 471 -17.17 -8.25 -22.53
C GLN A 471 -17.74 -7.03 -21.79
N GLU A 472 -18.85 -6.49 -22.30
CA GLU A 472 -19.49 -5.28 -21.76
C GLU A 472 -19.96 -5.43 -20.31
N ARG A 473 -20.61 -6.55 -19.97
CA ARG A 473 -21.15 -6.85 -18.61
C ARG A 473 -20.11 -6.85 -17.47
N TYR A 474 -18.82 -6.87 -17.80
CA TYR A 474 -17.72 -6.80 -16.83
C TYR A 474 -16.99 -5.45 -16.85
N ARG A 475 -17.27 -4.59 -17.83
CA ARG A 475 -16.76 -3.21 -17.84
C ARG A 475 -17.35 -2.47 -16.66
N ASN A 476 -16.53 -1.64 -16.03
CA ASN A 476 -16.96 -0.91 -14.84
C ASN A 476 -16.24 0.41 -14.67
N ALA A 477 -16.93 1.33 -14.01
CA ALA A 477 -16.39 2.56 -13.46
C ALA A 477 -16.59 2.55 -11.94
N GLY A 478 -15.54 2.88 -11.21
CA GLY A 478 -15.55 2.97 -9.75
C GLY A 478 -15.14 4.35 -9.26
N GLN A 479 -15.68 4.76 -8.13
CA GLN A 479 -15.33 6.01 -7.44
C GLN A 479 -15.19 5.71 -5.94
N SER A 480 -14.20 6.27 -5.26
CA SER A 480 -14.10 6.17 -3.80
C SER A 480 -13.86 7.51 -3.12
N VAL A 481 -14.32 7.60 -1.87
CA VAL A 481 -14.06 8.70 -0.95
C VAL A 481 -13.68 8.09 0.39
N GLY A 482 -12.58 8.54 0.98
CA GLY A 482 -12.13 8.11 2.30
C GLY A 482 -11.55 9.23 3.14
N LEU A 483 -11.62 9.06 4.46
CA LEU A 483 -11.07 9.93 5.47
C LEU A 483 -10.31 9.09 6.49
N GLY A 484 -9.10 9.51 6.83
CA GLY A 484 -8.26 8.90 7.83
C GLY A 484 -7.79 9.92 8.87
N ALA A 485 -7.61 9.46 10.10
CA ALA A 485 -7.02 10.20 11.21
C ALA A 485 -5.96 9.33 11.89
N SER A 486 -4.87 9.94 12.35
CA SER A 486 -3.85 9.28 13.17
C SER A 486 -3.38 10.23 14.26
N VAL A 487 -3.21 9.71 15.48
CA VAL A 487 -2.71 10.45 16.64
C VAL A 487 -1.67 9.63 17.40
N ASP A 488 -0.54 10.27 17.67
CA ASP A 488 0.49 9.79 18.59
C ASP A 488 0.07 10.09 20.03
N LEU A 489 -0.09 9.04 20.82
CA LEU A 489 -0.52 9.07 22.23
C LEU A 489 0.69 8.82 23.17
N PRO A 490 0.56 9.10 24.48
CA PRO A 490 1.54 8.71 25.49
C PRO A 490 1.79 7.19 25.56
N HIS A 491 2.82 6.80 26.32
CA HIS A 491 3.32 5.42 26.44
C HIS A 491 3.64 4.75 25.09
N GLY A 492 4.00 5.56 24.09
CA GLY A 492 4.44 5.13 22.77
C GLY A 492 3.31 4.69 21.84
N PHE A 493 2.04 4.76 22.25
CA PHE A 493 0.95 4.36 21.38
C PHE A 493 0.78 5.31 20.19
N THR A 494 0.33 4.78 19.05
CA THR A 494 -0.23 5.57 17.94
C THR A 494 -1.53 4.90 17.54
N MET A 495 -2.64 5.64 17.64
CA MET A 495 -3.95 5.19 17.19
C MET A 495 -4.27 5.80 15.83
N GLY A 496 -4.83 5.01 14.92
CA GLY A 496 -5.32 5.50 13.63
C GLY A 496 -6.66 4.87 13.26
N VAL A 497 -7.54 5.68 12.66
CA VAL A 497 -8.86 5.28 12.17
C VAL A 497 -8.97 5.72 10.72
N ASP A 498 -9.45 4.84 9.86
CA ASP A 498 -9.55 5.07 8.41
C ASP A 498 -10.88 4.51 7.89
N ALA A 499 -11.66 5.35 7.20
CA ALA A 499 -12.95 4.98 6.63
C ALA A 499 -12.97 5.28 5.13
N GLU A 500 -13.42 4.34 4.30
CA GLU A 500 -13.56 4.51 2.85
C GLU A 500 -14.90 3.94 2.36
N SER A 501 -15.55 4.67 1.45
CA SER A 501 -16.72 4.21 0.69
C SER A 501 -16.33 4.18 -0.78
N LEU A 502 -16.41 3.00 -1.39
CA LEU A 502 -16.23 2.74 -2.81
C LEU A 502 -17.60 2.44 -3.43
N TRP A 503 -17.88 3.04 -4.57
CA TRP A 503 -19.01 2.72 -5.44
C TRP A 503 -18.47 2.16 -6.74
N THR A 504 -19.11 1.15 -7.31
CA THR A 504 -18.72 0.56 -8.60
C THR A 504 -19.97 0.27 -9.42
N ALA A 505 -20.08 0.90 -10.59
CA ALA A 505 -21.14 0.67 -11.55
C ALA A 505 -20.57 -0.12 -12.73
N TYR A 506 -21.29 -1.16 -13.13
CA TYR A 506 -20.97 -1.96 -14.31
C TYR A 506 -21.78 -1.48 -15.51
N GLU A 507 -21.18 -1.58 -16.69
CA GLU A 507 -21.83 -1.37 -17.99
C GLU A 507 -22.50 -2.70 -18.43
N GLY A 508 -23.34 -2.64 -19.47
CA GLY A 508 -24.06 -3.80 -19.97
C GLY A 508 -25.20 -4.33 -19.07
N ASN A 509 -26.11 -5.06 -19.70
CA ASN A 509 -27.12 -5.89 -19.03
C ASN A 509 -26.66 -7.36 -19.05
N GLY A 510 -27.37 -8.25 -18.35
CA GLY A 510 -27.06 -9.69 -18.36
C GLY A 510 -25.86 -10.09 -17.49
N TYR A 511 -25.54 -9.31 -16.44
CA TYR A 511 -24.76 -9.86 -15.33
C TYR A 511 -25.65 -10.88 -14.58
N PRO A 512 -25.21 -12.14 -14.36
CA PRO A 512 -26.05 -13.16 -13.73
C PRO A 512 -26.52 -12.75 -12.34
N LEU A 513 -27.77 -13.11 -12.00
CA LEU A 513 -28.41 -12.78 -10.72
C LEU A 513 -28.66 -11.27 -10.48
N VAL A 514 -28.67 -10.45 -11.53
CA VAL A 514 -29.23 -9.10 -11.52
C VAL A 514 -30.62 -9.12 -12.15
N SER A 515 -31.56 -8.34 -11.61
CA SER A 515 -32.91 -8.20 -12.17
C SER A 515 -32.88 -7.79 -13.64
N SER A 516 -33.79 -8.35 -14.45
CA SER A 516 -33.85 -8.11 -15.89
C SER A 516 -33.82 -6.61 -16.25
N GLY A 517 -33.00 -6.26 -17.24
CA GLY A 517 -32.82 -4.87 -17.71
C GLY A 517 -32.01 -3.95 -16.79
N GLN A 518 -31.50 -4.42 -15.66
CA GLN A 518 -30.60 -3.63 -14.79
C GLN A 518 -29.13 -4.00 -14.97
N SER A 519 -28.25 -3.00 -14.85
CA SER A 519 -26.81 -3.23 -14.72
C SER A 519 -26.40 -3.37 -13.25
N ARG A 520 -25.28 -4.06 -13.00
CA ARG A 520 -24.77 -4.30 -11.65
C ARG A 520 -24.24 -3.00 -11.03
N ARG A 521 -24.53 -2.79 -9.75
CA ARG A 521 -24.02 -1.68 -8.93
C ARG A 521 -23.65 -2.18 -7.54
N ASP A 522 -22.42 -1.90 -7.14
CA ASP A 522 -21.87 -2.25 -5.84
C ASP A 522 -21.55 -0.99 -5.02
N ARG A 523 -21.67 -1.12 -3.71
CA ARG A 523 -21.12 -0.19 -2.73
C ARG A 523 -20.36 -0.98 -1.67
N THR A 524 -19.07 -0.69 -1.52
CA THR A 524 -18.21 -1.27 -0.49
C THR A 524 -17.86 -0.20 0.53
N ARG A 525 -18.09 -0.48 1.82
CA ARG A 525 -17.67 0.36 2.94
C ARG A 525 -16.57 -0.38 3.70
N ILE A 526 -15.48 0.32 3.98
CA ILE A 526 -14.32 -0.18 4.71
C ILE A 526 -14.10 0.72 5.92
N LEU A 527 -13.99 0.13 7.10
CA LEU A 527 -13.52 0.80 8.31
C LEU A 527 -12.29 0.03 8.82
N SER A 528 -11.17 0.72 8.99
CA SER A 528 -9.96 0.17 9.59
C SER A 528 -9.59 0.97 10.84
N ILE A 529 -9.38 0.27 11.94
CA ILE A 529 -8.84 0.82 13.19
C ILE A 529 -7.46 0.19 13.40
N SER A 530 -6.47 0.97 13.80
CA SER A 530 -5.14 0.45 14.08
C SER A 530 -4.53 1.04 15.35
N LEU A 531 -3.83 0.18 16.09
CA LEU A 531 -3.09 0.53 17.30
C LEU A 531 -1.66 0.00 17.17
N LEU A 532 -0.69 0.91 17.16
CA LEU A 532 0.74 0.64 17.17
C LEU A 532 1.27 0.97 18.56
N ASN A 533 2.12 0.13 19.15
CA ASN A 533 2.92 0.49 20.33
C ASN A 533 4.38 0.66 19.92
N ARG A 534 4.90 1.88 19.99
CA ARG A 534 6.29 2.24 19.65
C ARG A 534 7.25 2.06 20.81
N GLY A 535 6.77 2.12 22.06
CA GLY A 535 7.57 1.92 23.26
C GLY A 535 8.00 0.45 23.43
N PHE A 536 7.13 -0.49 23.05
CA PHE A 536 7.49 -1.90 22.97
C PHE A 536 8.16 -2.20 21.62
N THR A 537 9.40 -2.67 21.67
CA THR A 537 10.14 -3.13 20.48
C THR A 537 10.83 -4.46 20.73
N VAL A 538 10.82 -5.34 19.73
CA VAL A 538 11.57 -6.60 19.70
C VAL A 538 12.47 -6.55 18.48
N GLN A 539 13.80 -6.53 18.69
CA GLN A 539 14.80 -6.38 17.62
C GLN A 539 14.54 -5.18 16.66
N GLY A 540 13.98 -4.08 17.18
CA GLY A 540 13.62 -2.89 16.40
C GLY A 540 12.27 -2.96 15.66
N PHE A 541 11.49 -4.02 15.86
CA PHE A 541 10.11 -4.11 15.36
C PHE A 541 9.10 -3.79 16.47
N SER A 542 8.13 -2.92 16.15
CA SER A 542 7.00 -2.60 17.02
C SER A 542 5.76 -3.39 16.61
N PRO A 543 4.93 -3.88 17.55
CA PRO A 543 3.67 -4.53 17.25
C PRO A 543 2.63 -3.47 16.81
N LYS A 544 1.94 -3.77 15.71
CA LYS A 544 0.78 -3.02 15.23
C LYS A 544 -0.39 -3.96 15.00
N LEU A 545 -1.46 -3.75 15.76
CA LEU A 545 -2.76 -4.37 15.51
C LEU A 545 -3.53 -3.53 14.50
N VAL A 546 -4.18 -4.17 13.53
CA VAL A 546 -5.13 -3.55 12.61
C VAL A 546 -6.40 -4.39 12.57
N LEU A 547 -7.56 -3.77 12.77
CA LEU A 547 -8.87 -4.38 12.62
C LEU A 547 -9.58 -3.71 11.44
N THR A 548 -9.85 -4.47 10.38
CA THR A 548 -10.58 -3.98 9.20
C THR A 548 -11.92 -4.68 9.07
N ARG A 549 -12.99 -3.89 8.99
CA ARG A 549 -14.36 -4.34 8.69
C ARG A 549 -14.75 -3.86 7.30
N THR A 550 -15.04 -4.80 6.41
CA THR A 550 -15.55 -4.55 5.07
C THR A 550 -17.00 -5.02 4.97
N ILE A 551 -17.86 -4.18 4.40
CA ILE A 551 -19.26 -4.47 4.09
C ILE A 551 -19.48 -4.11 2.63
N ARG A 552 -19.84 -5.08 1.79
CA ARG A 552 -20.24 -4.88 0.40
C ARG A 552 -21.74 -5.11 0.27
N THR A 553 -22.41 -4.18 -0.38
CA THR A 553 -23.81 -4.28 -0.79
C THR A 553 -23.90 -4.16 -2.31
N SER A 554 -24.71 -4.97 -2.98
CA SER A 554 -24.89 -5.05 -4.43
C SER A 554 -26.37 -5.22 -4.78
N ASN A 555 -26.75 -4.92 -6.03
CA ASN A 555 -28.03 -5.37 -6.60
C ASN A 555 -27.93 -6.73 -7.31
N ALA A 556 -26.74 -7.31 -7.41
CA ALA A 556 -26.53 -8.68 -7.87
C ALA A 556 -26.58 -9.64 -6.68
N GLN A 557 -27.42 -10.68 -6.74
CA GLN A 557 -27.42 -11.70 -5.69
C GLN A 557 -26.06 -12.42 -5.65
N LEU A 558 -25.71 -13.00 -4.50
CA LEU A 558 -24.38 -13.57 -4.21
C LEU A 558 -23.20 -12.60 -4.26
N GLN A 559 -23.42 -11.29 -4.25
CA GLN A 559 -22.33 -10.29 -4.24
C GLN A 559 -22.24 -9.47 -2.95
N ASP A 560 -23.30 -9.47 -2.14
CA ASP A 560 -23.29 -8.94 -0.77
C ASP A 560 -22.37 -9.76 0.11
N TYR A 561 -21.50 -9.13 0.89
CA TYR A 561 -20.73 -9.83 1.93
C TYR A 561 -20.32 -8.93 3.08
N ARG A 562 -20.04 -9.57 4.22
CA ARG A 562 -19.37 -8.97 5.37
C ARG A 562 -18.06 -9.71 5.63
N ARG A 563 -17.01 -8.96 5.96
CA ARG A 563 -15.67 -9.48 6.24
C ARG A 563 -15.05 -8.70 7.39
N THR A 564 -14.58 -9.40 8.42
CA THR A 564 -13.72 -8.81 9.45
C THR A 564 -12.36 -9.47 9.33
N ARG A 565 -11.31 -8.67 9.23
CA ARG A 565 -9.92 -9.10 9.22
C ARG A 565 -9.20 -8.44 10.38
N THR A 566 -8.51 -9.25 11.19
CA THR A 566 -7.61 -8.78 12.23
C THR A 566 -6.20 -9.08 11.77
N GLU A 567 -5.29 -8.13 11.91
CA GLU A 567 -3.90 -8.26 11.47
C GLU A 567 -2.95 -7.85 12.59
N LEU A 568 -2.15 -8.79 13.06
CA LEU A 568 -1.00 -8.52 13.93
C LEU A 568 0.25 -8.40 13.06
N ARG A 569 0.75 -7.17 12.93
CA ARG A 569 1.92 -6.83 12.13
C ARG A 569 3.10 -6.51 13.05
N PHE A 570 4.29 -6.95 12.69
CA PHE A 570 5.53 -6.44 13.29
C PHE A 570 6.17 -5.45 12.31
N VAL A 571 6.17 -4.17 12.67
CA VAL A 571 6.63 -3.08 11.80
C VAL A 571 7.92 -2.47 12.34
N ARG A 572 8.98 -2.49 11.53
CA ARG A 572 10.18 -1.70 11.79
C ARG A 572 9.97 -0.31 11.18
N GLN A 573 10.24 0.73 11.95
CA GLN A 573 10.35 2.08 11.38
C GLN A 573 11.71 2.15 10.65
N LEU A 574 11.71 2.56 9.37
CA LEU A 574 12.85 2.66 8.46
C LEU A 574 12.90 4.06 7.80
#